data_AF-A0A7V0ZNI2-F1
#
_entry.id   AF-A0A7V0ZNI2-F1
#
_cell.length_a   1.000
_cell.length_b   1.000
_cell.length_c   1.000
_cell.angle_alpha   90.00
_cell.angle_beta   90.00
_cell.angle_gamma   90.00
#
_symmetry.space_group_name_H-M   'P 1'
#
loop_
_entity.id
_entity.type
_entity.pdbx_description
1 polymer ?
#
loop_
_entity_poly.entity_id
_entity_poly.type
_entity_poly.pdbx_seq_one_letter_code
_entity_poly.pdbx_strand_id
1 'polypeptide(L)' 'AEVVWVPLEFLLDTDNREQMEWKYKGVGIPMPCYMYEGRCIWGLSLVMLDELLDLVEGRNPKRPRWRR' A
#
# COMPACT_ATOMS: atom_id res chain seq x y z
N ALA A 1 -15.34 11.36 10.11
CA ALA A 1 -14.07 11.22 9.36
C ALA A 1 -12.95 11.17 10.38
N GLU A 2 -11.93 10.34 10.13
CA GLU A 2 -10.78 10.14 11.01
C GLU A 2 -9.51 10.53 10.25
N VAL A 3 -8.48 10.98 10.96
CA VAL A 3 -7.16 11.32 10.40
C VAL A 3 -6.12 10.42 11.06
N VAL A 4 -5.26 9.80 10.25
CA VAL A 4 -4.09 9.05 10.72
C VAL A 4 -2.84 9.68 10.12
N TRP A 5 -1.79 9.76 10.93
CA TRP A 5 -0.46 10.19 10.48
C TRP A 5 0.42 8.96 10.37
N VAL A 6 0.98 8.72 9.19
CA VAL A 6 1.87 7.58 8.93
C VAL A 6 3.28 8.11 8.70
N PRO A 7 4.30 7.63 9.43
CA PRO A 7 5.69 8.01 9.19
C PRO A 7 6.11 7.66 7.76
N LEU A 8 6.84 8.57 7.10
CA LEU A 8 7.30 8.32 5.73
C LEU A 8 8.26 7.13 5.65
N GLU A 9 9.12 6.95 6.65
CA GLU A 9 10.04 5.81 6.77
C GLU A 9 9.31 4.46 6.76
N PHE A 10 8.12 4.39 7.38
CA PHE A 10 7.31 3.18 7.38
C PHE A 10 6.83 2.81 5.96
N LEU A 11 6.48 3.82 5.16
CA LEU A 11 6.02 3.64 3.78
C LEU A 11 7.18 3.33 2.81
N LEU A 12 8.37 3.87 3.08
CA LEU A 12 9.58 3.61 2.30
C LEU A 12 10.10 2.19 2.48
N ASP A 13 9.95 1.61 3.67
CA ASP A 13 10.31 0.23 3.93
C ASP A 13 9.33 -0.74 3.25
N THR A 14 9.84 -1.46 2.25
CA THR A 14 9.05 -2.43 1.48
C THR A 14 8.69 -3.67 2.28
N ASP A 15 9.37 -3.96 3.39
CA ASP A 15 9.07 -5.11 4.24
C ASP A 15 7.77 -4.90 5.04
N ASN A 16 7.32 -3.65 5.19
CA ASN A 16 6.00 -3.30 5.75
C ASN A 16 4.84 -3.52 4.76
N ARG A 17 5.13 -3.91 3.51
CA ARG A 17 4.09 -4.15 2.50
C ARG A 17 3.45 -5.52 2.74
N GLU A 18 2.15 -5.52 2.97
CA GLU A 18 1.37 -6.72 3.25
C GLU A 18 0.34 -6.99 2.14
N GLN A 19 -0.41 -8.09 2.30
CA GLN A 19 -1.56 -8.41 1.48
C GLN A 19 -2.81 -8.57 2.34
N MET A 20 -3.89 -7.91 1.93
CA MET A 20 -5.22 -8.12 2.47
C MET A 20 -6.09 -8.91 1.48
N GLU A 21 -7.08 -9.64 1.98
CA GLU A 21 -8.02 -10.39 1.14
C GLU A 21 -9.26 -9.54 0.83
N TRP A 22 -9.44 -9.15 -0.43
CA TRP A 22 -10.63 -8.44 -0.87
C TRP A 22 -11.63 -9.41 -1.48
N LYS A 23 -12.78 -9.58 -0.83
CA LYS A 23 -13.85 -10.46 -1.32
C LYS A 23 -14.67 -9.74 -2.39
N TYR A 24 -14.51 -10.16 -3.64
CA TYR A 24 -15.27 -9.65 -4.78
C TYR A 24 -15.97 -10.79 -5.52
N LYS A 25 -17.30 -10.71 -5.63
CA LYS A 25 -18.15 -11.74 -6.28
C LYS A 25 -17.88 -13.18 -5.79
N GLY A 26 -17.64 -13.33 -4.48
CA GLY A 26 -17.36 -14.63 -3.87
C GLY A 26 -15.94 -15.15 -4.06
N VAL A 27 -15.06 -14.39 -4.74
CA VAL A 27 -13.64 -14.70 -4.91
C VAL A 27 -12.82 -13.84 -3.96
N GLY A 28 -11.92 -14.46 -3.19
CA GLY A 28 -10.91 -13.76 -2.41
C GLY A 28 -9.76 -13.32 -3.31
N ILE A 29 -9.63 -12.02 -3.52
CA ILE A 29 -8.55 -11.45 -4.33
C ILE A 29 -7.48 -10.92 -3.36
N PRO A 30 -6.24 -11.43 -3.41
CA PRO A 30 -5.15 -10.85 -2.64
C PRO A 30 -4.79 -9.46 -3.20
N MET A 31 -4.75 -8.49 -2.30
CA MET A 31 -4.58 -7.08 -2.63
C MET A 31 -3.44 -6.50 -1.79
N PRO A 32 -2.47 -5.79 -2.39
CA PRO A 32 -1.41 -5.18 -1.62
C PRO A 32 -1.98 -4.10 -0.69
N CYS A 33 -1.39 -3.98 0.49
CA CYS A 33 -1.75 -2.96 1.47
C CYS A 33 -0.59 -2.61 2.40
N TYR A 34 -0.80 -1.56 3.19
CA TYR A 34 -0.09 -1.34 4.44
C TYR A 34 -1.07 -1.48 5.61
N MET A 35 -0.63 -2.15 6.68
CA MET A 35 -1.35 -2.18 7.95
C MET A 35 -0.61 -1.26 8.93
N TYR A 36 -1.26 -0.16 9.33
CA TYR A 36 -0.67 0.79 10.26
C TYR A 36 -1.66 1.13 11.37
N GLU A 37 -1.29 0.85 12.62
CA GLU A 37 -2.14 1.06 13.80
C GLU A 37 -3.57 0.47 13.63
N GLY A 38 -3.67 -0.72 13.06
CA GLY A 38 -4.95 -1.40 12.81
C GLY A 38 -5.76 -0.83 11.63
N ARG A 39 -5.23 0.13 10.88
CA ARG A 39 -5.85 0.69 9.67
C ARG A 39 -5.20 0.10 8.42
N CYS A 40 -6.03 -0.30 7.45
CA CYS A 40 -5.59 -0.85 6.18
C CYS A 40 -5.58 0.23 5.10
N ILE A 41 -4.41 0.51 4.54
CA ILE A 41 -4.21 1.44 3.41
C ILE A 41 -4.04 0.60 2.16
N TRP A 42 -5.01 0.66 1.25
CA TRP A 42 -5.06 -0.17 0.06
C TRP A 42 -5.77 0.55 -1.09
N GLY A 43 -5.86 -0.09 -2.25
CA GLY A 43 -6.62 0.45 -3.38
C GLY A 43 -5.95 1.68 -4.03
N LEU A 44 -6.75 2.65 -4.44
CA LEU A 44 -6.26 3.85 -5.13
C LEU A 44 -5.35 4.72 -4.25
N SER A 45 -5.65 4.84 -2.96
CA SER A 45 -4.79 5.58 -2.03
C SER A 45 -3.39 4.98 -1.96
N LEU A 46 -3.28 3.64 -2.01
CA LEU A 46 -2.00 2.96 -2.05
C LEU A 46 -1.25 3.25 -3.36
N VAL A 47 -1.94 3.24 -4.50
CA VAL A 47 -1.33 3.58 -5.79
C VAL A 47 -0.81 5.02 -5.79
N MET A 48 -1.57 5.98 -5.22
CA MET A 48 -1.12 7.36 -5.06
C MET A 48 0.14 7.46 -4.19
N LEU A 49 0.21 6.68 -3.10
CA LEU A 49 1.40 6.61 -2.27
C LEU A 49 2.58 6.00 -3.05
N ASP A 50 2.36 4.94 -3.81
CA ASP A 50 3.41 4.33 -4.62
C ASP A 50 4.02 5.34 -5.62
N GLU A 51 3.18 6.12 -6.30
CA GLU A 51 3.62 7.18 -7.22
C GLU A 51 4.38 8.30 -6.49
N LEU A 52 3.90 8.72 -5.33
CA LEU A 52 4.58 9.73 -4.51
C LEU A 52 5.96 9.24 -4.05
N LEU A 53 6.04 8.01 -3.55
CA LEU A 53 7.28 7.45 -3.02
C LEU A 53 8.31 7.21 -4.13
N ASP A 54 7.87 6.78 -5.32
CA ASP A 54 8.72 6.68 -6.52
C ASP A 54 9.37 8.04 -6.89
N LEU A 55 8.70 9.17 -6.60
CA LEU A 55 9.27 10.51 -6.79
C LEU A 55 10.26 10.91 -5.69
N VAL A 56 10.12 10.36 -4.48
CA VAL A 56 10.96 10.68 -3.32
C VAL A 56 12.24 9.85 -3.29
N GLU A 57 12.15 8.54 -3.52
CA GLU A 57 13.29 7.61 -3.41
C GLU A 57 13.81 7.12 -4.77
N GLY A 58 13.13 7.47 -5.85
CA GLY A 58 13.31 6.85 -7.15
C GLY A 58 12.52 5.53 -7.25
N ARG A 59 12.43 4.97 -8.45
CA ARG A 59 11.70 3.71 -8.66
C ARG A 59 12.35 2.58 -7.87
N ASN A 60 11.59 2.01 -6.93
CA ASN A 60 12.02 0.85 -6.16
C ASN A 60 11.47 -0.45 -6.79
N PRO A 61 12.32 -1.33 -7.37
CA PRO A 61 11.87 -2.58 -7.99
C PRO A 61 11.23 -3.56 -7.00
N LYS A 62 11.44 -3.38 -5.69
CA LYS A 62 10.81 -4.18 -4.63
C LYS A 62 9.38 -3.75 -4.31
N ARG A 63 8.91 -2.59 -4.79
CA ARG A 63 7.51 -2.17 -4.63
C ARG A 63 6.71 -2.60 -5.85
N PRO A 64 5.99 -3.75 -5.79
CA PRO A 64 5.26 -4.24 -6.96
C PRO A 64 4.09 -3.31 -7.29
N ARG A 65 4.04 -2.84 -8.54
CA ARG A 65 2.86 -2.12 -9.04
C ARG A 65 1.69 -3.09 -9.15
N TRP A 66 0.59 -2.74 -8.51
CA TRP A 66 -0.66 -3.47 -8.67
C TRP A 66 -1.24 -3.13 -10.05
N ARG A 67 -1.17 -4.12 -10.95
CA ARG A 67 -1.40 -4.06 -12.41
C ARG A 67 -0.20 -3.52 -13.20
N ARG A 68 0.28 -4.34 -14.13
CA ARG A 68 1.13 -3.96 -15.25
C ARG A 68 0.28 -3.96 -16.51
#